data_AF-A0A0C2G6U4-F1
#
_entry.id   AF-A0A0C2G6U4-F1
#
_cell.length_a   1.000
_cell.length_b   1.000
_cell.length_c   1.000
_cell.angle_alpha   90.00
_cell.angle_beta   90.00
_cell.angle_gamma   90.00
#
_symmetry.space_group_name_H-M   'P 1'
#
loop_
_entity.id
_entity.type
_entity.pdbx_description
1 polymer ?
#
loop_
_entity_poly.entity_id
_entity_poly.type
_entity_poly.pdbx_seq_one_letter_code
_entity_poly.pdbx_strand_id
1 'polypeptide(L)'
;MPVLEVDGQELAQSNAINRYLGRKFGFAGKTPFEEALVDSLGDRYHEYREEIRPYFFTAYGIRSYGDVDTLKKEVLLPARDKYLTHITKFLKKNSSGFLVGDSLTWADLLVVEHVSDIRNKVPEYLDGFPEVSFVTHLPELSHRPARFALE
;
A
#
# COMPACT_ATOMS: atom_id res chain seq x y z
N MET A 1 -15.10 -3.83 9.17
CA MET A 1 -15.42 -2.50 9.73
C MET A 1 -14.20 -1.63 9.54
N PRO A 2 -14.33 -0.58 8.71
CA PRO A 2 -14.55 0.75 9.29
C PRO A 2 -15.79 1.50 8.73
N VAL A 3 -16.23 2.52 9.47
CA VAL A 3 -17.25 3.53 9.10
C VAL A 3 -16.70 4.91 9.50
N LEU A 4 -16.83 5.89 8.60
CA LEU A 4 -16.55 7.30 8.84
C LEU A 4 -17.88 8.05 8.97
N GLU A 5 -17.99 8.96 9.93
CA GLU A 5 -19.11 9.89 10.04
C GLU A 5 -18.65 11.31 9.67
N VAL A 6 -19.39 11.99 8.80
CA VAL A 6 -19.16 13.40 8.42
C VAL A 6 -20.49 14.13 8.50
N ASP A 7 -20.60 15.11 9.41
CA ASP A 7 -21.80 15.93 9.61
C ASP A 7 -23.09 15.09 9.79
N GLY A 8 -22.99 14.00 10.54
CA GLY A 8 -24.10 13.06 10.78
C GLY A 8 -24.39 12.09 9.64
N GLN A 9 -23.60 12.10 8.55
CA GLN A 9 -23.71 11.13 7.46
C GLN A 9 -22.65 10.03 7.60
N GLU A 10 -23.08 8.78 7.56
CA GLU A 10 -22.19 7.61 7.62
C GLU A 10 -21.71 7.17 6.23
N LEU A 11 -20.41 6.90 6.14
CA LEU A 11 -19.74 6.30 4.99
C LEU A 11 -18.98 5.05 5.44
N ALA A 12 -19.44 3.88 4.99
CA ALA A 12 -18.75 2.61 5.20
C ALA A 12 -17.75 2.29 4.07
N GLN A 13 -17.02 1.18 4.22
CA GLN A 13 -15.99 0.66 3.29
C GLN A 13 -14.68 1.46 3.33
N SER A 14 -13.59 0.79 3.73
CA SER A 14 -12.27 1.44 3.88
C SER A 14 -11.80 2.14 2.61
N ASN A 15 -11.91 1.52 1.44
CA ASN A 15 -11.48 2.16 0.18
C ASN A 15 -12.36 3.37 -0.18
N ALA A 16 -13.67 3.32 0.10
CA ALA A 16 -14.55 4.47 -0.14
C ALA A 16 -14.22 5.64 0.79
N ILE A 17 -13.95 5.34 2.07
CA ILE A 17 -13.49 6.31 3.06
C ILE A 17 -12.14 6.92 2.64
N ASN A 18 -11.16 6.10 2.25
CA ASN A 18 -9.85 6.56 1.80
C ASN A 18 -9.95 7.47 0.58
N ARG A 19 -10.78 7.10 -0.40
CA ARG A 19 -11.02 7.94 -1.58
C ARG A 19 -11.67 9.26 -1.24
N TYR A 20 -12.69 9.25 -0.36
CA TYR A 20 -13.36 10.47 0.09
C TYR A 20 -12.38 11.42 0.79
N LEU A 21 -11.61 10.92 1.76
CA LEU A 21 -10.62 11.72 2.49
C LEU A 21 -9.47 12.15 1.57
N GLY A 22 -9.03 11.27 0.67
CA GLY A 22 -8.01 11.57 -0.33
C GLY A 22 -8.42 12.74 -1.23
N ARG A 23 -9.67 12.75 -1.72
CA ARG A 23 -10.18 13.89 -2.51
C ARG A 23 -10.32 15.15 -1.66
N LYS A 24 -10.87 15.02 -0.45
CA LYS A 24 -11.12 16.15 0.46
C LYS A 24 -9.85 16.88 0.87
N PHE A 25 -8.73 16.17 1.00
CA PHE A 25 -7.47 16.71 1.51
C PHE A 25 -6.32 16.73 0.49
N GLY A 26 -6.57 16.39 -0.78
CA GLY A 26 -5.58 16.51 -1.86
C GLY A 26 -4.60 15.34 -2.02
N PHE A 27 -4.95 14.15 -1.55
CA PHE A 27 -4.17 12.91 -1.65
C PHE A 27 -4.75 11.89 -2.66
N ALA A 28 -5.63 12.31 -3.57
CA ALA A 28 -6.23 11.42 -4.57
C ALA A 28 -5.53 11.44 -5.93
N GLY A 29 -4.54 12.29 -6.15
CA GLY A 29 -4.01 12.63 -7.48
C GLY A 29 -4.55 13.98 -7.97
N LYS A 30 -3.91 14.56 -8.99
CA LYS A 30 -4.18 15.93 -9.46
C LYS A 30 -5.13 16.00 -10.66
N THR A 31 -5.36 14.88 -11.34
CA THR A 31 -6.24 14.81 -12.51
C THR A 31 -7.20 13.63 -12.38
N PRO A 32 -8.35 13.63 -13.08
CA PRO A 32 -9.28 12.50 -13.04
C PRO A 32 -8.63 11.16 -13.42
N PHE A 33 -7.64 11.17 -14.32
CA PHE A 33 -6.93 9.94 -14.70
C PHE A 33 -5.92 9.51 -13.64
N GLU A 34 -5.23 10.45 -12.98
CA GLU A 34 -4.40 10.12 -11.81
C GLU A 34 -5.26 9.54 -10.68
N GLU A 35 -6.43 10.13 -10.40
CA GLU A 35 -7.38 9.55 -9.43
C GLU A 35 -7.75 8.12 -9.76
N ALA A 36 -8.04 7.82 -11.04
CA ALA A 36 -8.34 6.47 -11.48
C ALA A 36 -7.14 5.51 -11.30
N LEU A 37 -5.91 5.98 -11.52
CA LEU A 37 -4.71 5.18 -11.27
C LEU A 37 -4.52 4.91 -9.76
N VAL A 38 -4.71 5.92 -8.91
CA VAL A 38 -4.65 5.77 -7.45
C VAL A 38 -5.73 4.79 -6.96
N ASP A 39 -6.96 4.91 -7.47
CA ASP A 39 -8.04 3.96 -7.20
C ASP A 39 -7.66 2.53 -7.59
N SER A 40 -7.08 2.35 -8.79
CA SER A 40 -6.66 1.03 -9.27
C SER A 40 -5.58 0.38 -8.39
N LEU A 41 -4.68 1.19 -7.83
CA LEU A 41 -3.64 0.72 -6.91
C LEU A 41 -4.23 0.32 -5.56
N GLY A 42 -5.21 1.09 -5.06
CA GLY A 42 -5.94 0.75 -3.84
C GLY A 42 -6.78 -0.51 -3.96
N ASP A 43 -7.42 -0.73 -5.11
CA ASP A 43 -8.17 -1.96 -5.38
C ASP A 43 -7.22 -3.15 -5.53
N ARG A 44 -6.08 -2.98 -6.21
CA ARG A 44 -5.05 -4.03 -6.29
C ARG A 44 -4.48 -4.40 -4.92
N TYR A 45 -4.31 -3.41 -4.03
CA TYR A 45 -3.92 -3.68 -2.64
C TYR A 45 -4.99 -4.49 -1.90
N HIS A 46 -6.27 -4.16 -2.07
CA HIS A 46 -7.36 -4.91 -1.45
C HIS A 46 -7.39 -6.37 -1.92
N GLU A 47 -7.27 -6.62 -3.22
CA GLU A 47 -7.18 -7.99 -3.77
C GLU A 47 -6.00 -8.78 -3.17
N TYR A 48 -4.84 -8.13 -3.07
CA TYR A 48 -3.66 -8.72 -2.44
C TYR A 48 -3.90 -9.04 -0.95
N ARG A 49 -4.56 -8.13 -0.20
CA ARG A 49 -4.91 -8.33 1.22
C ARG A 49 -5.83 -9.53 1.42
N GLU A 50 -6.78 -9.74 0.51
CA GLU A 50 -7.64 -10.94 0.53
C GLU A 50 -6.86 -12.22 0.20
N GLU A 51 -5.93 -12.19 -0.76
CA GLU A 51 -5.06 -13.33 -1.10
C GLU A 51 -4.22 -13.78 0.11
N ILE A 52 -3.63 -12.83 0.85
CA ILE A 52 -2.79 -13.14 2.03
C ILE A 52 -3.55 -13.36 3.32
N ARG A 53 -4.89 -13.23 3.31
CA ARG A 53 -5.71 -13.27 4.52
C ARG A 53 -5.44 -14.48 5.43
N PRO A 54 -5.25 -15.73 4.91
CA PRO A 54 -4.91 -16.87 5.75
C PRO A 54 -3.61 -16.68 6.55
N TYR A 55 -2.56 -16.17 5.91
CA TYR A 55 -1.29 -15.84 6.57
C TYR A 55 -1.50 -14.71 7.59
N PHE A 56 -2.12 -13.60 7.17
CA PHE A 56 -2.29 -12.43 8.03
C PHE A 56 -3.09 -12.77 9.30
N PHE A 57 -4.21 -13.50 9.17
CA PHE A 57 -5.04 -13.82 10.32
C PHE A 57 -4.33 -14.78 11.29
N THR A 58 -3.51 -15.70 10.76
CA THR A 58 -2.74 -16.66 11.57
C THR A 58 -1.59 -15.96 12.28
N ALA A 59 -0.79 -15.15 11.57
CA ALA A 59 0.40 -14.48 12.11
C ALA A 59 0.06 -13.41 13.19
N TYR A 60 -1.16 -12.87 13.14
CA TYR A 60 -1.65 -11.84 14.07
C TYR A 60 -2.61 -12.39 15.13
N GLY A 61 -2.79 -13.72 15.21
CA GLY A 61 -3.60 -14.35 16.25
C GLY A 61 -5.11 -14.06 16.16
N ILE A 62 -5.59 -13.59 15.00
CA ILE A 62 -7.01 -13.29 14.77
C ILE A 62 -7.79 -14.58 14.55
N ARG A 63 -7.25 -15.46 13.69
CA ARG A 63 -7.81 -16.78 13.38
C ARG A 63 -6.73 -17.66 12.77
N SER A 64 -6.58 -18.88 13.27
CA SER A 64 -5.65 -19.85 12.68
C SER A 64 -6.24 -20.48 11.43
N TYR A 65 -5.42 -20.54 10.37
CA TYR A 65 -5.70 -21.24 9.11
C TYR A 65 -4.68 -22.36 8.82
N GLY A 66 -3.76 -22.62 9.76
CA GLY A 66 -2.68 -23.60 9.59
C GLY A 66 -1.40 -23.14 10.28
N ASP A 67 -0.30 -23.75 9.89
CA ASP A 67 1.04 -23.36 10.33
C ASP A 67 1.48 -22.05 9.65
N VAL A 68 2.03 -21.11 10.44
CA VAL A 68 2.34 -19.75 9.98
C VAL A 68 3.51 -19.74 8.99
N ASP A 69 4.51 -20.61 9.16
CA ASP A 69 5.67 -20.69 8.28
C ASP A 69 5.31 -21.30 6.92
N THR A 70 4.42 -22.28 6.92
CA THR A 70 3.82 -22.85 5.70
C THR A 70 3.03 -21.79 4.95
N LEU A 71 2.13 -21.07 5.63
CA LEU A 71 1.36 -19.97 5.04
C LEU A 71 2.26 -18.82 4.54
N LYS A 72 3.37 -18.53 5.22
CA LYS A 72 4.37 -17.56 4.74
C LYS A 72 4.90 -17.97 3.36
N LYS A 73 5.34 -19.22 3.22
CA LYS A 73 5.97 -19.74 1.99
C LYS A 73 4.96 -19.93 0.85
N GLU A 74 3.78 -20.44 1.14
CA GLU A 74 2.82 -20.87 0.12
C GLU A 74 1.78 -19.80 -0.23
N VAL A 75 1.51 -18.86 0.67
CA VAL A 75 0.49 -17.82 0.48
C VAL A 75 1.12 -16.44 0.41
N LEU A 76 1.83 -16.02 1.46
CA LEU A 76 2.32 -14.64 1.57
C LEU A 76 3.34 -14.30 0.48
N LEU A 77 4.44 -15.05 0.38
CA LEU A 77 5.54 -14.70 -0.53
C LEU A 77 5.14 -14.74 -2.01
N PRO A 78 4.36 -15.73 -2.50
CA PRO A 78 3.88 -15.74 -3.88
C PRO A 78 2.91 -14.59 -4.19
N ALA A 79 2.00 -14.26 -3.25
CA ALA A 79 1.08 -13.13 -3.42
C ALA A 79 1.84 -11.79 -3.40
N ARG A 80 2.82 -11.67 -2.50
CA ARG A 80 3.75 -10.54 -2.44
C ARG A 80 4.46 -10.35 -3.77
N ASP A 81 5.02 -11.41 -4.36
CA ASP A 81 5.78 -11.29 -5.61
C ASP A 81 4.95 -10.64 -6.72
N LYS A 82 3.71 -11.09 -6.89
CA LYS A 82 2.78 -10.50 -7.86
C LYS A 82 2.48 -9.04 -7.53
N TYR A 83 2.19 -8.75 -6.26
CA TYR A 83 1.83 -7.42 -5.79
C TYR A 83 3.00 -6.43 -5.92
N LEU A 84 4.16 -6.74 -5.35
CA LEU A 84 5.33 -5.86 -5.39
C LEU A 84 5.92 -5.71 -6.79
N THR A 85 5.80 -6.73 -7.66
CA THR A 85 6.13 -6.57 -9.08
C THR A 85 5.26 -5.51 -9.74
N HIS A 86 3.96 -5.47 -9.41
CA HIS A 86 3.05 -4.45 -9.93
C HIS A 86 3.39 -3.06 -9.39
N ILE A 87 3.61 -2.92 -8.07
CA ILE A 87 4.02 -1.66 -7.43
C ILE A 87 5.34 -1.15 -8.05
N THR A 88 6.33 -2.02 -8.22
CA THR A 88 7.62 -1.67 -8.82
C THR A 88 7.47 -1.16 -10.26
N LYS A 89 6.52 -1.69 -11.04
CA LYS A 89 6.24 -1.17 -12.40
C LYS A 89 5.74 0.28 -12.36
N PHE A 90 4.93 0.66 -11.38
CA PHE A 90 4.48 2.04 -11.22
C PHE A 90 5.64 2.95 -10.82
N LEU A 91 6.43 2.55 -9.82
CA LEU A 91 7.60 3.30 -9.36
C LEU A 91 8.64 3.50 -10.47
N LYS A 92 8.92 2.47 -11.28
CA LYS A 92 9.87 2.59 -12.40
C LYS A 92 9.38 3.51 -13.52
N LYS A 93 8.06 3.60 -13.71
CA LYS A 93 7.45 4.49 -14.70
C LYS A 93 7.36 5.94 -14.22
N ASN A 94 7.44 6.17 -12.91
CA ASN A 94 7.25 7.47 -12.30
C ASN A 94 8.53 7.94 -11.59
N SER A 95 9.21 8.94 -12.15
CA SER A 95 10.49 9.44 -11.61
C SER A 95 10.37 10.27 -10.34
N SER A 96 9.15 10.58 -9.88
CA SER A 96 8.93 11.41 -8.68
C SER A 96 9.21 10.69 -7.36
N GLY A 97 9.29 9.35 -7.38
CA GLY A 97 9.37 8.53 -6.18
C GLY A 97 8.02 8.20 -5.53
N PHE A 98 6.91 8.73 -6.06
CA PHE A 98 5.54 8.33 -5.68
C PHE A 98 4.97 7.32 -6.68
N LEU A 99 3.90 6.62 -6.31
CA LEU A 99 3.24 5.68 -7.21
C LEU A 99 2.55 6.37 -8.38
N VAL A 100 1.93 7.53 -8.14
CA VAL A 100 1.20 8.31 -9.15
C VAL A 100 1.52 9.79 -8.99
N GLY A 101 1.75 10.48 -10.11
CA GLY A 101 2.00 11.92 -10.11
C GLY A 101 3.31 12.30 -9.42
N ASP A 102 3.37 13.47 -8.83
CA ASP A 102 4.55 14.08 -8.22
C ASP A 102 4.37 14.38 -6.72
N SER A 103 3.32 13.84 -6.10
CA SER A 103 2.98 14.07 -4.69
C SER A 103 2.35 12.85 -4.05
N LEU A 104 2.38 12.82 -2.71
CA LEU A 104 1.80 11.75 -1.90
C LEU A 104 0.31 11.51 -2.23
N THR A 105 -0.06 10.24 -2.37
CA THR A 105 -1.44 9.80 -2.50
C THR A 105 -1.82 8.79 -1.42
N TRP A 106 -3.11 8.52 -1.25
CA TRP A 106 -3.55 7.48 -0.31
C TRP A 106 -3.11 6.07 -0.73
N ALA A 107 -2.80 5.82 -2.02
CA ALA A 107 -2.22 4.56 -2.46
C ALA A 107 -0.80 4.36 -1.91
N ASP A 108 0.03 5.42 -1.87
CA ASP A 108 1.37 5.35 -1.27
C ASP A 108 1.26 4.99 0.21
N LEU A 109 0.33 5.61 0.95
CA LEU A 109 0.12 5.34 2.37
C LEU A 109 -0.24 3.87 2.65
N LEU A 110 -1.06 3.25 1.80
CA LEU A 110 -1.39 1.82 1.92
C LEU A 110 -0.16 0.93 1.78
N VAL A 111 0.72 1.24 0.82
CA VAL A 111 1.97 0.47 0.62
C VAL A 111 2.91 0.66 1.81
N VAL A 112 3.12 1.90 2.25
CA VAL A 112 4.03 2.21 3.37
C VAL A 112 3.59 1.51 4.64
N GLU A 113 2.32 1.64 5.01
CA GLU A 113 1.77 1.06 6.23
C GLU A 113 1.89 -0.46 6.22
N HIS A 114 1.43 -1.11 5.15
CA HIS A 114 1.47 -2.57 5.03
C HIS A 114 2.90 -3.12 5.06
N VAL A 115 3.82 -2.51 4.30
CA VAL A 115 5.22 -2.96 4.27
C VAL A 115 5.88 -2.76 5.63
N SER A 116 5.59 -1.65 6.31
CA SER A 116 6.14 -1.38 7.65
C SER A 116 5.63 -2.40 8.67
N ASP A 117 4.34 -2.71 8.66
CA ASP A 117 3.74 -3.71 9.55
C ASP A 117 4.31 -5.10 9.28
N ILE A 118 4.27 -5.56 8.03
CA ILE A 118 4.63 -6.95 7.71
C ILE A 118 6.11 -7.25 7.90
N ARG A 119 6.99 -6.26 7.75
CA ARG A 119 8.44 -6.41 8.00
C ARG A 119 8.78 -6.67 9.47
N ASN A 120 7.91 -6.29 10.41
CA ASN A 120 8.09 -6.66 11.82
C ASN A 120 7.92 -8.17 12.05
N LYS A 121 7.22 -8.87 11.15
CA LYS A 121 7.00 -10.33 11.20
C LYS A 121 7.86 -11.09 10.19
N VAL A 122 8.13 -10.48 9.04
CA VAL A 122 8.85 -11.04 7.90
C VAL A 122 9.91 -10.05 7.45
N PRO A 123 11.07 -9.99 8.13
CA PRO A 123 12.13 -9.02 7.79
C PRO A 123 12.57 -9.07 6.32
N GLU A 124 12.53 -10.27 5.72
CA GLU A 124 12.88 -10.57 4.33
C GLU A 124 11.79 -10.18 3.30
N TYR A 125 10.70 -9.54 3.73
CA TYR A 125 9.54 -9.28 2.86
C TYR A 125 9.89 -8.50 1.59
N LEU A 126 10.85 -7.56 1.66
CA LEU A 126 11.27 -6.73 0.52
C LEU A 126 12.42 -7.33 -0.30
N ASP A 127 12.90 -8.53 0.01
CA ASP A 127 14.00 -9.15 -0.74
C ASP A 127 13.60 -9.29 -2.22
N GLY A 128 14.42 -8.71 -3.10
CA GLY A 128 14.18 -8.64 -4.55
C GLY A 128 13.39 -7.43 -5.04
N PHE A 129 12.93 -6.53 -4.15
CA PHE A 129 12.14 -5.33 -4.48
C PHE A 129 12.71 -4.05 -3.85
N PRO A 130 13.98 -3.69 -4.15
CA PRO A 130 14.63 -2.53 -3.52
C PRO A 130 13.90 -1.20 -3.78
N GLU A 131 13.22 -1.07 -4.93
CA GLU A 131 12.49 0.15 -5.32
C GLU A 131 11.34 0.47 -4.35
N VAL A 132 10.70 -0.55 -3.76
CA VAL A 132 9.60 -0.37 -2.81
C VAL A 132 10.09 0.18 -1.47
N SER A 133 11.37 -0.01 -1.14
CA SER A 133 11.96 0.55 0.08
C SER A 133 11.91 2.09 0.06
N PHE A 134 12.06 2.72 -1.10
CA PHE A 134 11.98 4.18 -1.22
C PHE A 134 10.61 4.73 -0.84
N VAL A 135 9.55 4.02 -1.20
CA VAL A 135 8.16 4.37 -0.81
C VAL A 135 8.04 4.35 0.71
N THR A 136 8.62 3.36 1.38
CA THR A 136 8.56 3.24 2.85
C THR A 136 9.24 4.37 3.63
N HIS A 137 10.10 5.16 2.98
CA HIS A 137 10.75 6.33 3.58
C HIS A 137 10.03 7.66 3.29
N LEU A 138 8.91 7.63 2.54
CA LEU A 138 8.17 8.86 2.18
C LEU A 138 7.66 9.71 3.35
N PRO A 139 7.24 9.14 4.51
CA PRO A 139 6.90 9.96 5.68
C PRO A 139 8.06 10.86 6.13
N GLU A 140 9.29 10.36 6.07
CA GLU A 140 10.51 11.11 6.40
C GLU A 140 10.91 12.11 5.30
N LEU A 141 10.48 11.87 4.05
CA LEU A 141 10.75 12.74 2.89
C LEU A 141 9.76 13.91 2.75
N SER A 142 8.58 13.84 3.36
CA SER A 142 7.61 14.95 3.41
C SER A 142 8.17 16.23 4.08
N HIS A 143 9.32 16.12 4.76
CA HIS A 143 10.06 17.22 5.38
C HIS A 143 11.40 17.54 4.69
N ARG A 144 11.79 16.85 3.61
CA ARG A 144 13.04 17.11 2.89
C ARG A 144 12.78 17.81 1.55
N PRO A 145 13.47 18.93 1.23
CA PRO A 145 13.39 19.52 -0.09
C PRO A 145 13.87 18.51 -1.15
N ALA A 146 13.11 18.41 -2.25
CA ALA A 146 13.34 17.46 -3.33
C ALA A 146 14.78 17.53 -3.86
N ARG A 147 15.60 16.55 -3.46
CA ARG A 147 16.90 16.27 -4.08
C ARG A 147 17.16 14.78 -3.99
N PHE A 148 16.77 14.05 -5.02
CA PHE A 148 17.50 12.84 -5.39
C PHE A 148 17.54 12.76 -6.92
N ALA A 149 18.69 13.18 -7.45
CA ALA A 149 19.19 12.61 -8.70
C ALA A 149 19.78 11.25 -8.35
N LEU A 150 19.48 10.26 -9.17
CA LEU A 150 20.03 8.91 -9.13
C LEU A 150 21.55 8.97 -9.37
N GLU A 151 22.32 8.34 -8.49
CA GLU A 151 23.64 7.77 -8.80
C GLU A 151 23.58 6.26 -8.57
#